data_AF-A0AA51ZRU5-F1
#
_entry.id   AF-A0AA51ZRU5-F1
#
_cell.length_a   1.000
_cell.length_b   1.000
_cell.length_c   1.000
_cell.angle_alpha   90.00
_cell.angle_beta   90.00
_cell.angle_gamma   90.00
#
_symmetry.space_group_name_H-M   'P 1'
#
loop_
_entity.id
_entity.type
_entity.pdbx_description
1 polymer ?
#
loop_
_entity_poly.entity_id
_entity_poly.type
_entity_poly.pdbx_seq_one_letter_code
_entity_poly.pdbx_strand_id
1 'polypeptide(L)'
;FEVRVPGADSNPYYALATILALGWRGIQRKLEISHPPLSKGHYMKESLDKSIKLARTLKEANERFMRQGSVAREIFGDEFVCHFGGTRVHEIQLWEQTVTD
;
A
#
# COMPACT_ATOMS: atom_id res chain seq x y z
N PHE A 1 -10.28 14.72 -5.66
CA PHE A 1 -9.32 13.61 -5.63
C PHE A 1 -10.00 12.43 -4.94
N GLU A 2 -9.85 11.21 -5.45
CA GLU A 2 -10.51 10.01 -4.93
C GLU A 2 -9.48 8.88 -4.86
N VAL A 3 -9.25 8.30 -3.67
CA VAL A 3 -8.39 7.13 -3.49
C VAL A 3 -9.27 5.91 -3.30
N ARG A 4 -9.28 5.01 -4.29
CA ARG A 4 -10.18 3.84 -4.34
C ARG A 4 -9.52 2.53 -3.89
N VAL A 5 -8.32 2.62 -3.29
CA VAL A 5 -7.51 1.45 -2.86
C VAL A 5 -7.95 0.91 -1.49
N PRO A 6 -8.21 1.72 -0.46
CA PRO A 6 -8.68 1.20 0.83
C PRO A 6 -10.02 0.46 0.72
N GLY A 7 -10.11 -0.71 1.33
CA GLY A 7 -11.34 -1.48 1.47
C GLY A 7 -12.16 -1.07 2.71
N ALA A 8 -13.37 -1.61 2.83
CA ALA A 8 -14.27 -1.33 3.97
C ALA A 8 -13.74 -1.88 5.31
N ASP A 9 -12.81 -2.83 5.25
CA ASP A 9 -12.08 -3.44 6.37
C ASP A 9 -10.90 -2.59 6.88
N SER A 10 -10.55 -1.51 6.16
CA SER A 10 -9.45 -0.64 6.53
C SER A 10 -9.78 0.24 7.73
N ASN A 11 -8.82 0.41 8.65
CA ASN A 11 -8.95 1.39 9.73
C ASN A 11 -9.00 2.82 9.12
N PRO A 12 -10.09 3.59 9.31
CA PRO A 12 -10.26 4.88 8.66
C PRO A 12 -9.23 5.93 9.09
N TYR A 13 -8.75 5.86 10.34
CA TYR A 13 -7.72 6.77 10.84
C TYR A 13 -6.39 6.54 10.12
N TYR A 14 -5.98 5.28 9.97
CA TYR A 14 -4.75 4.94 9.25
C TYR A 14 -4.86 5.24 7.76
N ALA A 15 -6.02 4.97 7.14
CA ALA A 15 -6.23 5.28 5.73
C ALA A 15 -6.10 6.79 5.46
N LEU A 16 -6.79 7.63 6.22
CA LEU A 16 -6.75 9.09 6.05
C LEU A 16 -5.36 9.67 6.37
N ALA A 17 -4.73 9.23 7.46
CA ALA A 17 -3.37 9.64 7.81
C ALA A 17 -2.36 9.28 6.72
N THR A 18 -2.44 8.06 6.17
CA THR A 18 -1.56 7.61 5.07
C THR A 18 -1.74 8.47 3.83
N ILE A 19 -2.98 8.72 3.41
CA ILE A 19 -3.28 9.50 2.20
C ILE A 19 -2.74 10.93 2.33
N LEU A 20 -2.99 11.57 3.47
CA LEU A 20 -2.52 12.93 3.73
C LEU A 20 -0.98 12.99 3.75
N ALA A 21 -0.35 12.09 4.50
CA ALA A 21 1.10 12.10 4.67
C ALA A 21 1.86 11.79 3.36
N LEU A 22 1.37 10.84 2.54
CA LEU A 22 1.95 10.54 1.24
C LEU A 22 1.74 11.69 0.23
N GLY A 23 0.57 12.33 0.25
CA GLY A 23 0.31 13.52 -0.56
C GLY A 23 1.26 14.66 -0.20
N TRP A 24 1.43 14.92 1.10
CA TRP A 24 2.37 15.92 1.61
C TRP A 24 3.82 15.61 1.23
N ARG A 25 4.25 14.35 1.38
CA ARG A 25 5.58 13.87 0.96
C ARG A 25 5.84 14.13 -0.53
N GLY A 26 4.85 13.87 -1.38
CA GLY A 26 4.92 14.14 -2.81
C GLY A 26 5.16 15.62 -3.12
N ILE A 27 4.44 16.51 -2.43
CA ILE A 27 4.59 17.97 -2.56
C ILE A 27 5.98 18.41 -2.09
N GLN A 28 6.39 18.02 -0.88
CA GLN A 28 7.68 18.43 -0.31
C GLN A 28 8.87 18.01 -1.17
N ARG A 29 8.82 16.79 -1.72
CA ARG A 29 9.90 16.22 -2.53
C ARG A 29 9.76 16.52 -4.02
N LYS A 30 8.70 17.22 -4.44
CA LYS A 30 8.38 17.50 -5.85
C LYS A 30 8.46 16.24 -6.73
N LEU A 31 7.87 15.14 -6.25
CA LEU A 31 7.94 13.86 -6.94
C LEU A 31 7.23 13.93 -8.30
N GLU A 32 7.87 13.40 -9.33
CA GLU A 32 7.27 13.29 -10.66
C GLU A 32 6.18 12.22 -10.68
N ILE A 33 5.08 12.53 -11.36
CA ILE A 33 4.02 11.56 -11.65
C ILE A 33 4.37 10.91 -12.99
N SER A 34 4.94 9.71 -12.92
CA SER A 34 5.47 8.98 -14.09
C SER A 34 4.39 8.51 -15.07
N HIS A 35 3.12 8.46 -14.64
CA HIS A 35 2.03 7.93 -15.43
C HIS A 35 0.94 9.00 -15.63
N PRO A 36 0.57 9.34 -16.87
CA PRO A 36 -0.51 10.29 -17.12
C PRO A 36 -1.85 9.74 -16.62
N PRO A 37 -2.86 10.61 -16.40
CA PRO A 37 -4.21 10.17 -16.08
C PRO A 37 -4.73 9.20 -17.13
N LEU A 38 -5.26 8.06 -16.69
CA LEU A 38 -5.93 7.12 -17.59
C LEU A 38 -7.23 7.77 -18.12
N SER A 39 -7.50 7.64 -19.42
CA SER A 39 -8.77 8.10 -20.00
C SER A 39 -9.94 7.30 -19.42
N LYS A 40 -11.10 7.94 -19.24
CA LYS A 40 -12.32 7.29 -18.75
C LYS A 40 -12.65 6.07 -19.63
N GLY A 41 -12.75 4.88 -19.01
CA GLY A 41 -13.20 3.65 -19.68
C GLY A 41 -12.11 2.75 -20.27
N HIS A 42 -10.84 3.13 -20.17
CA HIS A 42 -9.76 2.37 -20.80
C HIS A 42 -9.10 1.37 -19.83
N TYR A 43 -9.58 0.11 -19.86
CA TYR A 43 -8.73 -1.04 -19.56
C TYR A 43 -7.86 -1.34 -20.80
N MET A 44 -7.00 -0.41 -21.23
CA MET A 44 -6.11 -0.72 -22.37
C MET A 44 -5.06 -1.71 -21.89
N LYS A 45 -5.16 -2.96 -22.39
CA LYS A 45 -4.15 -4.01 -22.24
C LYS A 45 -2.71 -3.50 -22.42
N GLU A 46 -2.50 -2.56 -23.35
CA GLU A 46 -1.20 -1.96 -23.64
C GLU A 46 -0.66 -1.03 -22.53
N SER A 47 -1.53 -0.42 -21.72
CA SER A 47 -1.14 0.44 -20.58
C SER A 47 -0.81 -0.35 -19.31
N LEU A 48 -1.32 -1.59 -19.21
CA LEU A 48 -1.11 -2.45 -18.05
C LEU A 48 0.32 -2.99 -17.97
N ASP A 49 0.98 -3.24 -19.11
CA ASP A 49 2.36 -3.74 -19.15
C ASP A 49 3.39 -2.75 -18.59
N LYS A 50 3.08 -1.45 -18.54
CA LYS A 50 3.94 -0.40 -17.96
C LYS A 50 3.50 0.05 -16.56
N SER A 51 2.42 -0.53 -16.03
CA SER A 51 1.86 -0.16 -14.73
C SER A 51 2.51 -0.93 -13.58
N ILE A 52 2.74 -0.26 -12.46
CA ILE A 52 3.22 -0.92 -11.25
C ILE A 52 2.02 -1.59 -10.57
N LYS A 53 2.06 -2.92 -10.48
CA LYS A 53 1.01 -3.70 -9.80
C LYS A 53 1.10 -3.53 -8.28
N LEU A 54 -0.07 -3.39 -7.66
CA LEU A 54 -0.21 -3.50 -6.21
C LEU A 54 0.20 -4.89 -5.73
N ALA A 55 0.50 -5.01 -4.44
CA ALA A 55 0.72 -6.31 -3.82
C ALA A 55 -0.53 -7.19 -3.98
N ARG A 56 -0.31 -8.47 -4.31
CA ARG A 56 -1.41 -9.42 -4.56
C ARG A 56 -1.84 -10.20 -3.33
N THR A 57 -1.02 -10.17 -2.29
CA THR A 57 -1.29 -10.86 -1.03
C THR A 57 -0.95 -9.94 0.15
N LEU A 58 -1.53 -10.22 1.31
CA LEU A 58 -1.18 -9.54 2.56
C LEU A 58 0.32 -9.71 2.86
N LYS A 59 0.89 -10.88 2.54
CA LYS A 59 2.32 -11.17 2.68
C LYS A 59 3.19 -10.22 1.86
N GLU A 60 2.93 -10.11 0.55
CA GLU A 60 3.66 -9.18 -0.32
C GLU A 60 3.50 -7.73 0.14
N ALA A 61 2.31 -7.34 0.61
CA ALA A 61 2.04 -5.99 1.10
C ALA A 61 2.84 -5.70 2.39
N ASN A 62 2.83 -6.64 3.33
CA ASN A 62 3.50 -6.51 4.62
C ASN A 62 5.03 -6.52 4.48
N GLU A 63 5.59 -7.34 3.58
CA GLU A 63 7.02 -7.33 3.26
C GLU A 63 7.47 -5.97 2.72
N ARG A 64 6.69 -5.36 1.81
CA ARG A 64 6.97 -4.01 1.29
C ARG A 64 6.83 -2.95 2.39
N PHE A 65 5.82 -3.07 3.24
CA PHE A 65 5.56 -2.15 4.36
C PHE A 65 6.69 -2.18 5.40
N MET A 66 7.14 -3.38 5.81
CA MET A 66 8.16 -3.56 6.86
C MET A 66 9.61 -3.41 6.38
N ARG A 67 9.87 -3.39 5.07
CA ARG A 67 11.22 -3.30 4.50
C ARG A 67 12.02 -2.16 5.12
N GLN A 68 13.32 -2.38 5.33
CA GLN A 68 14.25 -1.31 5.71
C GLN A 68 14.21 -0.17 4.68
N GLY A 69 14.09 1.06 5.16
CA GLY A 69 13.95 2.25 4.31
C GLY A 69 12.62 2.33 3.54
N SER A 70 11.59 1.57 3.90
CA SER A 70 10.27 1.69 3.27
C SER A 70 9.69 3.09 3.49
N VAL A 71 8.83 3.52 2.55
CA VAL A 71 8.07 4.77 2.72
C VAL A 71 7.18 4.70 3.97
N ALA A 72 6.72 3.51 4.36
CA ALA A 72 5.95 3.35 5.59
C ALA A 72 6.75 3.73 6.83
N ARG A 73 8.04 3.35 6.91
CA ARG A 73 8.92 3.74 8.03
C ARG A 73 9.21 5.24 8.04
N GLU A 74 9.33 5.84 6.87
CA GLU A 74 9.46 7.30 6.73
C GLU A 74 8.23 8.04 7.27
N ILE A 75 7.02 7.53 7.03
CA ILE A 75 5.76 8.19 7.39
C ILE A 75 5.33 7.90 8.84
N PHE A 76 5.43 6.64 9.28
CA PHE A 76 4.88 6.19 10.55
C PHE A 76 5.94 5.93 11.63
N GLY A 77 7.22 5.92 11.26
CA GLY A 77 8.31 5.55 12.16
C GLY A 77 8.47 4.05 12.36
N ASP A 78 9.65 3.66 12.83
CA ASP A 78 10.03 2.25 12.93
C ASP A 78 9.20 1.47 13.95
N GLU A 79 8.85 2.09 15.08
CA GLU A 79 8.10 1.45 16.16
C GLU A 79 6.71 1.01 15.68
N PHE A 80 5.97 1.93 15.05
CA PHE A 80 4.64 1.63 14.51
C PHE A 80 4.72 0.56 13.42
N VAL A 81 5.65 0.70 12.46
CA VAL A 81 5.78 -0.26 11.36
C VAL A 81 6.13 -1.65 11.87
N CYS A 82 7.02 -1.76 12.85
CA CYS A 82 7.38 -3.03 13.45
C CYS A 82 6.21 -3.65 14.20
N HIS A 83 5.48 -2.87 15.00
CA HIS A 83 4.33 -3.37 15.76
C HIS A 83 3.18 -3.79 14.84
N PHE A 84 2.69 -2.87 14.00
CA PHE A 84 1.56 -3.11 13.11
C PHE A 84 1.86 -4.23 12.11
N GLY A 85 3.04 -4.18 11.47
CA GLY A 85 3.48 -5.20 10.54
C GLY A 85 3.68 -6.57 11.20
N GLY A 86 4.16 -6.60 12.46
CA GLY A 86 4.25 -7.82 13.26
C GLY A 86 2.89 -8.50 13.47
N THR A 87 1.82 -7.73 13.68
CA THR A 87 0.46 -8.32 13.77
C THR A 87 0.03 -8.99 12.46
N ARG A 88 0.42 -8.43 11.31
CA ARG A 88 0.13 -9.02 9.99
C ARG A 88 0.95 -10.29 9.76
N VAL A 89 2.20 -10.34 10.23
CA VAL A 89 3.01 -11.58 10.17
C VAL A 89 2.29 -12.71 10.89
N HIS A 90 1.75 -12.45 12.09
CA HIS A 90 1.00 -13.46 12.83
C HIS A 90 -0.27 -13.91 12.08
N GLU A 91 -1.04 -12.96 11.53
CA GLU A 91 -2.23 -13.25 10.72
C GLU A 91 -1.91 -14.13 9.50
N ILE A 92 -0.82 -13.81 8.78
CA ILE A 92 -0.35 -14.58 7.64
C ILE A 92 0.04 -16.01 8.06
N GLN A 93 0.74 -16.17 9.18
CA GLN A 93 1.14 -17.49 9.68
C GLN A 93 -0.06 -18.37 10.00
N LEU A 94 -1.11 -17.82 10.63
CA LEU A 94 -2.35 -18.54 10.90
C LEU A 94 -3.05 -18.96 9.60
N TRP A 95 -3.11 -18.06 8.62
CA TRP A 95 -3.69 -18.36 7.32
C TRP A 95 -2.93 -19.46 6.57
N GLU A 96 -1.60 -19.40 6.54
CA GLU A 96 -0.76 -20.39 5.84
C GLU A 96 -0.82 -21.80 6.45
N GLN A 97 -1.25 -21.92 7.72
CA GLN A 97 -1.44 -23.21 8.40
C GLN A 97 -2.85 -23.78 8.25
N THR A 98 -3.77 -23.03 7.65
CA THR A 98 -5.17 -23.43 7.49
C THR A 98 -5.34 -24.26 6.22
N VAL A 99 -6.03 -25.40 6.31
CA VAL A 99 -6.47 -26.17 5.14
C VAL A 99 -7.86 -25.69 4.75
N THR A 100 -8.02 -25.29 3.49
CA THR A 100 -9.31 -24.91 2.91
C THR A 100 -9.95 -26.13 2.25
N ASP A 101 -11.29 -26.21 2.29
CA ASP A 101 -12.09 -27.24 1.61
C ASP A 101 -11.92 -27.25 0.09
#